data_AF-A0A432G5W7-F1
#
_entry.id   AF-A0A432G5W7-F1
#
_cell.length_a   1.000
_cell.length_b   1.000
_cell.length_c   1.000
_cell.angle_alpha   90.00
_cell.angle_beta   90.00
_cell.angle_gamma   90.00
#
_symmetry.space_group_name_H-M   'P 1'
#
loop_
_entity.id
_entity.type
_entity.pdbx_description
1 polymer ?
#
loop_
_entity_poly.entity_id
_entity_poly.type
_entity_poly.pdbx_seq_one_letter_code
_entity_poly.pdbx_strand_id
1 'polypeptide(L)' 'DVDTDKEKIYQLVGDDESDIEQNKISISSPIARALIGKSVGDTLTIPIPKGKIEVEILEIEFIV' A
#
# COMPACT_ATOMS: atom_id res chain seq x y z
N ASP A 1 -2.38 -1.44 10.21
CA ASP A 1 -2.06 -2.83 10.61
C ASP A 1 -3.13 -3.19 11.60
N VAL A 2 -3.93 -4.21 11.28
CA VAL A 2 -5.13 -4.57 12.06
C VAL A 2 -4.76 -4.96 13.51
N ASP A 3 -3.52 -5.39 13.75
CA ASP A 3 -3.05 -5.79 15.07
C ASP A 3 -2.29 -4.70 15.83
N THR A 4 -1.78 -3.67 15.14
CA THR A 4 -0.86 -2.69 15.74
C THR A 4 -1.28 -1.23 15.64
N ASP A 5 -2.50 -0.93 15.15
CA ASP A 5 -3.03 0.43 14.91
C ASP A 5 -2.08 1.33 14.08
N LYS A 6 -1.12 0.72 13.36
CA LYS A 6 -0.17 1.45 12.54
C LYS A 6 -0.77 1.75 11.19
N GLU A 7 -1.02 3.03 10.97
CA GLU A 7 -1.42 3.56 9.67
C GLU A 7 -0.18 4.01 8.89
N LYS A 8 -0.20 3.76 7.59
CA LYS A 8 0.83 4.26 6.67
C LYS A 8 0.16 4.75 5.40
N ILE A 9 0.59 5.91 4.94
CA ILE A 9 0.12 6.53 3.72
C ILE A 9 1.22 6.34 2.68
N TYR A 10 0.83 5.86 1.49
CA TYR A 10 1.72 5.69 0.35
C TYR A 10 1.08 6.29 -0.88
N GLN A 11 1.90 6.93 -1.70
CA GLN A 11 1.49 7.42 -3.01
C GLN A 11 1.97 6.46 -4.09
N LEU A 12 1.06 5.97 -4.92
CA LEU A 12 1.41 5.18 -6.09
C LEU A 12 1.84 6.12 -7.22
N VAL A 13 3.06 5.92 -7.73
CA VAL A 13 3.67 6.74 -8.77
C VAL A 13 4.28 5.87 -9.88
N GLY A 14 4.76 6.49 -10.97
CA GLY A 14 5.55 5.77 -11.98
C GLY A 14 6.89 5.26 -11.44
N ASP A 15 7.51 4.32 -12.15
CA ASP A 15 8.82 3.76 -11.75
C ASP A 15 9.89 4.86 -11.56
N ASP A 16 9.91 5.84 -12.48
CA ASP A 16 10.88 6.94 -12.49
C ASP A 16 10.70 7.93 -11.32
N GLU A 17 9.51 7.96 -10.71
CA GLU A 17 9.13 8.90 -9.64
C GLU A 17 9.15 8.27 -8.25
N SER A 18 9.44 6.96 -8.17
CA SER A 18 9.39 6.20 -6.93
C SER A 18 10.51 6.60 -5.97
N ASP A 19 10.12 6.89 -4.73
CA ASP A 19 11.02 7.32 -3.66
C ASP A 19 10.44 6.87 -2.30
N ILE A 20 11.03 5.82 -1.74
CA ILE A 20 10.56 5.23 -0.49
C ILE A 20 10.71 6.18 0.71
N GLU A 21 11.69 7.10 0.67
CA GLU A 21 11.89 8.10 1.73
C GLU A 21 10.74 9.11 1.73
N GLN A 22 10.12 9.34 0.57
CA GLN A 22 8.94 10.18 0.40
C GLN A 22 7.61 9.41 0.43
N ASN A 23 7.61 8.13 0.82
CA ASN A 23 6.45 7.24 0.75
C ASN A 23 5.84 7.11 -0.66
N LYS A 24 6.64 7.32 -1.70
CA LYS A 24 6.26 7.12 -3.10
C LYS A 24 6.66 5.73 -3.54
N ILE A 25 5.67 4.92 -3.88
CA ILE A 25 5.87 3.54 -4.29
C ILE A 25 5.56 3.43 -5.78
N SER A 26 6.44 2.76 -6.52
CA SER A 26 6.15 2.46 -7.92
C SER A 26 4.90 1.57 -8.05
N ILE A 27 4.08 1.88 -9.06
CA ILE A 27 2.97 1.04 -9.51
C ILE A 27 3.41 -0.39 -9.88
N SER A 28 4.69 -0.60 -10.22
CA SER A 28 5.24 -1.91 -10.54
C SER A 28 5.50 -2.79 -9.30
N SER A 29 5.47 -2.20 -8.09
CA SER A 29 5.81 -2.90 -6.85
C SER A 29 4.79 -3.99 -6.49
N PRO A 30 5.20 -5.04 -5.75
CA PRO A 30 4.29 -6.09 -5.29
C PRO A 30 3.12 -5.56 -4.44
N ILE A 31 3.38 -4.53 -3.62
CA ILE A 31 2.36 -3.91 -2.77
C ILE A 31 1.35 -3.15 -3.63
N ALA A 32 1.83 -2.30 -4.55
CA ALA A 32 0.95 -1.56 -5.44
C ALA A 32 0.05 -2.51 -6.25
N ARG A 33 0.61 -3.59 -6.79
CA ARG A 33 -0.15 -4.62 -7.51
C ARG A 33 -1.19 -5.33 -6.65
N ALA A 34 -0.90 -5.57 -5.37
CA ALA A 34 -1.85 -6.18 -4.44
C ALA A 34 -3.04 -5.26 -4.11
N LEU A 35 -2.87 -3.95 -4.26
CA LEU A 35 -3.92 -2.94 -4.08
C LEU A 35 -4.77 -2.71 -5.34
N ILE A 36 -4.30 -3.14 -6.52
CA ILE A 36 -5.05 -2.95 -7.78
C ILE A 36 -6.38 -3.72 -7.70
N GLY A 37 -7.48 -2.99 -7.96
CA GLY A 37 -8.84 -3.55 -7.96
C GLY A 37 -9.45 -3.69 -6.55
N LYS A 38 -8.76 -3.25 -5.51
CA LYS A 38 -9.29 -3.15 -4.15
C LYS A 38 -9.96 -1.80 -3.91
N SER A 39 -10.90 -1.79 -2.97
CA SER A 39 -11.66 -0.60 -2.57
C SER A 39 -11.43 -0.25 -1.11
N VAL A 40 -11.80 0.97 -0.71
CA VAL A 40 -11.83 1.36 0.71
C VAL A 40 -12.69 0.38 1.51
N GLY A 41 -12.20 -0.08 2.65
CA GLY A 41 -12.78 -1.13 3.49
C GLY A 41 -12.38 -2.55 3.13
N ASP A 42 -11.67 -2.77 2.01
CA ASP A 42 -11.10 -4.09 1.72
C ASP A 42 -9.89 -4.37 2.61
N THR A 43 -9.81 -5.61 3.08
CA THR A 43 -8.62 -6.16 3.73
C THR A 43 -7.80 -6.99 2.75
N LEU A 44 -6.47 -6.90 2.87
CA LEU A 44 -5.54 -7.73 2.13
C LEU A 44 -4.41 -8.25 3.03
N THR A 45 -3.91 -9.42 2.68
CA THR A 45 -2.77 -10.04 3.34
C THR A 45 -1.51 -9.81 2.51
N ILE A 46 -0.52 -9.11 3.08
CA ILE A 46 0.77 -8.88 2.44
C ILE A 46 1.79 -9.87 3.01
N PRO A 47 2.43 -10.72 2.17
CA PRO A 47 3.51 -11.58 2.63
C PRO A 47 4.76 -10.74 2.92
N ILE A 48 5.37 -10.96 4.08
CA ILE A 48 6.64 -10.33 4.49
C ILE A 48 7.65 -11.42 4.87
N PRO A 49 8.97 -11.15 4.86
CA PRO A 49 9.96 -12.17 5.20
C PRO A 49 9.76 -12.85 6.57
N LYS A 50 9.09 -12.16 7.50
CA LYS A 50 8.77 -12.66 8.85
C LYS A 50 7.32 -13.13 9.02
N GLY A 51 6.62 -13.48 7.94
CA GLY A 51 5.25 -14.01 7.99
C GLY A 51 4.29 -13.28 7.06
N LYS A 52 3.12 -12.92 7.57
CA LYS A 52 2.11 -12.16 6.83
C LYS A 52 1.60 -11.03 7.70
N ILE A 53 1.28 -9.90 7.08
CA ILE A 53 0.61 -8.77 7.73
C ILE A 53 -0.75 -8.58 7.07
N GLU A 54 -1.79 -8.43 7.89
CA GLU A 54 -3.13 -8.07 7.41
C GLU A 54 -3.29 -6.55 7.52
N VAL A 55 -3.69 -5.95 6.40
CA VAL A 55 -3.91 -4.51 6.29
C VAL A 55 -5.28 -4.25 5.72
N GLU A 56 -5.90 -3.17 6.18
CA GLU A 56 -7.16 -2.65 5.67
C GLU A 56 -6.90 -1.36 4.91
N ILE A 57 -7.61 -1.19 3.79
CA ILE A 57 -7.56 0.06 3.03
C ILE A 57 -8.51 1.05 3.69
N LEU A 58 -7.94 2.01 4.41
CA LEU A 58 -8.72 3.03 5.11
C LEU A 58 -9.20 4.14 4.18
N GLU A 59 -8.38 4.53 3.20
CA GLU A 59 -8.66 5.64 2.31
C GLU A 59 -7.93 5.47 0.96
N ILE A 60 -8.54 5.99 -0.11
CA ILE A 60 -7.94 6.10 -1.44
C ILE A 60 -8.22 7.52 -1.95
N GLU A 61 -7.16 8.29 -2.17
CA GLU A 61 -7.24 9.65 -2.69
C GLU A 61 -6.59 9.74 -4.07
N PHE A 62 -7.25 10.43 -5.00
CA PHE A 62 -6.69 10.76 -6.31
C PHE A 62 -6.18 12.20 -6.30
N ILE A 63 -4.87 12.37 -6.31
CA ILE A 63 -4.24 13.68 -6.39
C ILE A 63 -4.24 14.09 -7.87
N VAL A 64 -4.93 15.19 -8.17
CA VAL A 64 -5.01 15.84 -9.49
C VAL A 64 -4.04 17.00 -9.63
#